data_AF-A0A5K3ER05-F1
#
_entry.id   AF-A0A5K3ER05-F1
#
_cell.length_a   1.000
_cell.length_b   1.000
_cell.length_c   1.000
_cell.angle_alpha   90.00
_cell.angle_beta   90.00
_cell.angle_gamma   90.00
#
_symmetry.space_group_name_H-M   'P 1'
#
loop_
_entity.id
_entity.type
_entity.pdbx_description
1 polymer ?
#
loop_
_entity_poly.entity_id
_entity_poly.type
_entity_poly.pdbx_seq_one_letter_code
_entity_poly.pdbx_strand_id
1 'polypeptide(L)'
;MPPKPANANKPDSPLAKLLKSVLKDYERICSEYGCSPCPKIREALKKGISEEFHIKTFVMDPKDRRSVEYWDDKTFVEWFESAHDEKQTKKKGKPKKKTPKVEKPLVRLLPFIEALRNNRYLQIRELYVWGVYLDYSDMLGLGGMVSKGNYELTYIELIDCFLNEKAIDALAPQVNYTKTLTNLILDFNEFGDSGCYTLCEGLKSCRWLIRLSVCFCGLHKQSGIWLGNLVAETSIRELYLDGNHLEAEGASALLTQLAEAAIQEGIERERLKAEKLAALEAKAKAGRQRIDFDAPPGASANNAEGKA
;
A
#
# COMPACT_ATOMS: atom_id res chain seq x y z
N MET A 1 -31.97 -6.07 -49.01
CA MET A 1 -30.67 -5.55 -48.52
C MET A 1 -30.70 -5.56 -47.00
N PRO A 2 -29.81 -6.29 -46.31
CA PRO A 2 -29.67 -6.12 -44.87
C PRO A 2 -29.17 -4.69 -44.58
N PRO A 3 -29.61 -4.05 -43.49
CA PRO A 3 -29.15 -2.72 -43.13
C PRO A 3 -27.63 -2.76 -42.88
N LYS A 4 -26.91 -1.82 -43.52
CA LYS A 4 -25.48 -1.61 -43.25
C LYS A 4 -25.27 -1.41 -41.74
N PRO A 5 -24.24 -2.03 -41.13
CA PRO A 5 -23.87 -1.70 -39.77
C PRO A 5 -23.49 -0.21 -39.74
N ALA A 6 -24.14 0.55 -38.85
CA ALA A 6 -23.84 1.95 -38.62
C ALA A 6 -22.37 2.07 -38.19
N ASN A 7 -21.53 2.49 -39.13
CA ASN A 7 -20.11 2.59 -38.92
C ASN A 7 -19.82 3.82 -38.04
N ALA A 8 -19.28 3.53 -36.84
CA ALA A 8 -18.22 4.26 -36.15
C ALA A 8 -18.03 5.74 -36.52
N ASN A 9 -18.61 6.64 -35.72
CA ASN A 9 -18.05 7.97 -35.44
C ASN A 9 -18.88 8.72 -34.38
N LYS A 10 -19.16 8.08 -33.24
CA LYS A 10 -19.47 8.87 -32.04
C LYS A 10 -18.14 9.47 -31.55
N PRO A 11 -18.06 10.78 -31.30
CA PRO A 11 -16.87 11.37 -30.73
C PRO A 11 -16.60 10.72 -29.37
N ASP A 12 -15.35 10.34 -29.12
CA ASP A 12 -14.95 9.73 -27.86
C ASP A 12 -15.42 10.58 -26.67
N SER A 13 -16.02 9.93 -25.67
CA SER A 13 -16.33 10.59 -24.41
C SER A 13 -15.06 11.12 -23.72
N PRO A 14 -15.17 12.12 -22.83
CA PRO A 14 -14.02 12.62 -22.09
C PRO A 14 -13.24 11.52 -21.35
N LEU A 15 -13.96 10.52 -20.81
CA LEU A 15 -13.38 9.36 -20.16
C LEU A 15 -12.64 8.44 -21.14
N ALA A 16 -13.24 8.15 -22.30
CA ALA A 16 -12.57 7.34 -23.32
C ALA A 16 -11.29 8.01 -23.82
N LYS A 17 -11.29 9.35 -24.00
CA LYS A 17 -10.09 10.13 -24.34
C LYS A 17 -9.02 10.05 -23.26
N LEU A 18 -9.43 10.20 -21.99
CA LEU A 18 -8.52 10.10 -20.85
C LEU A 18 -7.86 8.71 -20.78
N LEU A 19 -8.64 7.63 -20.89
CA LEU A 19 -8.12 6.27 -20.85
C LEU A 19 -7.22 5.94 -22.05
N LYS A 20 -7.55 6.44 -23.25
CA LYS A 20 -6.67 6.35 -24.43
C LYS A 20 -5.34 7.08 -24.19
N SER A 21 -5.38 8.24 -23.54
CA SER A 21 -4.17 8.99 -23.16
C SER A 21 -3.31 8.22 -22.16
N VAL A 22 -3.93 7.68 -21.09
CA VAL A 22 -3.24 6.82 -20.11
C VAL A 22 -2.60 5.61 -20.78
N LEU A 23 -3.32 4.91 -21.66
CA LEU A 23 -2.79 3.73 -22.35
C LEU A 23 -1.63 4.09 -23.28
N LYS A 24 -1.76 5.18 -24.05
CA LYS A 24 -0.70 5.65 -24.96
C LYS A 24 0.55 6.06 -24.19
N ASP A 25 0.39 6.81 -23.10
CA ASP A 25 1.51 7.19 -22.25
C ASP A 25 2.14 5.99 -21.56
N TYR A 26 1.35 5.04 -21.08
CA TYR A 26 1.88 3.82 -20.48
C TYR A 26 2.73 3.03 -21.47
N GLU A 27 2.26 2.81 -22.70
CA GLU A 27 3.03 2.11 -23.73
C GLU A 27 4.29 2.89 -24.16
N ARG A 28 4.20 4.22 -24.23
CA ARG A 28 5.34 5.11 -24.52
C ARG A 28 6.40 5.02 -23.43
N ILE A 29 6.02 5.22 -22.16
CA ILE A 29 6.95 5.17 -21.02
C ILE A 29 7.54 3.76 -20.88
N CYS A 30 6.75 2.69 -21.08
CA CYS A 30 7.31 1.34 -21.10
C CYS A 30 8.43 1.19 -22.13
N SER A 31 8.25 1.76 -23.33
CA SER A 31 9.26 1.74 -24.38
C SER A 31 10.51 2.53 -24.00
N GLU A 32 10.36 3.67 -23.33
CA GLU A 32 11.48 4.51 -22.82
C GLU A 32 12.30 3.77 -21.75
N TYR A 33 11.63 3.02 -20.87
CA TYR A 33 12.26 2.20 -19.84
C TYR A 33 12.77 0.83 -20.36
N GLY A 34 12.60 0.53 -21.65
CA GLY A 34 12.99 -0.75 -22.24
C GLY A 34 12.25 -1.95 -21.64
N CYS A 35 11.01 -1.74 -21.17
CA CYS A 35 10.18 -2.74 -20.48
C CYS A 35 8.91 -3.07 -21.30
N SER A 36 8.26 -4.20 -21.02
CA SER A 36 6.98 -4.53 -21.68
C SER A 36 5.79 -4.04 -20.84
N PRO A 37 4.74 -3.47 -21.47
CA PRO A 37 3.54 -3.13 -20.73
C PRO A 37 2.75 -4.40 -20.35
N CYS A 38 2.25 -4.43 -19.12
CA CYS A 38 1.53 -5.56 -18.55
C CYS A 38 0.27 -5.90 -19.37
N PRO A 39 0.09 -7.15 -19.83
CA PRO A 39 -1.08 -7.55 -20.62
C PRO A 39 -2.42 -7.28 -19.92
N LYS A 40 -2.54 -7.61 -18.62
CA LYS A 40 -3.78 -7.39 -17.86
C LYS A 40 -4.15 -5.91 -17.76
N ILE A 41 -3.17 -5.02 -17.52
CA ILE A 41 -3.42 -3.58 -17.47
C ILE A 41 -3.86 -3.06 -18.84
N ARG A 42 -3.19 -3.48 -19.91
CA ARG A 42 -3.59 -3.09 -21.28
C ARG A 42 -5.01 -3.54 -21.60
N GLU A 43 -5.36 -4.77 -21.24
CA GLU A 43 -6.72 -5.30 -21.40
C GLU A 43 -7.74 -4.51 -20.60
N ALA A 44 -7.47 -4.21 -19.33
CA ALA A 44 -8.34 -3.41 -18.48
C ALA A 44 -8.57 -2.00 -19.05
N LEU A 45 -7.50 -1.32 -19.51
CA LEU A 45 -7.60 -0.01 -20.14
C LEU A 45 -8.42 -0.06 -21.44
N LYS A 46 -8.19 -1.06 -22.30
CA LYS A 46 -8.96 -1.24 -23.54
C LYS A 46 -10.43 -1.50 -23.25
N LYS A 47 -10.74 -2.32 -22.26
CA LYS A 47 -12.11 -2.60 -21.82
C LYS A 47 -12.79 -1.33 -21.29
N GLY A 48 -12.10 -0.55 -20.45
CA GLY A 48 -12.59 0.74 -19.95
C GLY A 48 -12.83 1.76 -21.07
N ILE A 49 -12.03 1.73 -22.15
CA ILE A 49 -12.24 2.57 -23.34
C ILE A 49 -13.48 2.12 -24.12
N SER A 50 -13.66 0.82 -24.34
CA SER A 50 -14.79 0.32 -25.15
C SER A 50 -16.13 0.39 -24.43
N GLU A 51 -16.13 0.18 -23.12
CA GLU A 51 -17.34 0.17 -22.29
C GLU A 51 -17.57 1.52 -21.57
N GLU A 52 -16.64 2.46 -21.69
CA GLU A 52 -16.69 3.82 -21.11
C GLU A 52 -16.95 3.86 -19.59
N PHE A 53 -16.17 3.11 -18.80
CA PHE A 53 -16.25 3.12 -17.33
C PHE A 53 -14.93 3.44 -16.64
N HIS A 54 -15.02 3.90 -15.39
CA HIS A 54 -13.85 4.17 -14.55
C HIS A 54 -13.31 2.87 -13.96
N ILE A 55 -12.06 2.56 -14.25
CA ILE A 55 -11.32 1.42 -13.71
C ILE A 55 -10.84 1.79 -12.31
N LYS A 56 -11.44 1.16 -11.30
CA LYS A 56 -11.07 1.35 -9.89
C LYS A 56 -9.99 0.37 -9.44
N THR A 57 -9.93 -0.79 -10.08
CA THR A 57 -9.04 -1.88 -9.71
C THR A 57 -8.09 -2.20 -10.85
N PHE A 58 -6.79 -2.12 -10.58
CA PHE A 58 -5.75 -2.51 -11.53
C PHE A 58 -4.99 -3.72 -11.01
N VAL A 59 -4.81 -4.71 -11.90
CA VAL A 59 -4.05 -5.93 -11.61
C VAL A 59 -2.87 -5.99 -12.57
N MET A 60 -1.67 -5.82 -12.02
CA MET A 60 -0.40 -6.05 -12.69
C MET A 60 0.03 -7.50 -12.44
N ASP A 61 -0.26 -8.35 -13.41
CA ASP A 61 0.21 -9.73 -13.43
C ASP A 61 0.75 -10.00 -14.84
N PRO A 62 2.08 -10.17 -14.98
CA PRO A 62 2.70 -10.46 -16.25
C PRO A 62 2.14 -11.71 -16.94
N LYS A 63 1.53 -12.66 -16.20
CA LYS A 63 1.09 -14.02 -16.61
C LYS A 63 2.19 -14.91 -17.21
N ASP A 64 3.26 -14.32 -17.71
CA ASP A 64 4.53 -14.97 -18.06
C ASP A 64 5.32 -15.24 -16.76
N ARG A 65 4.78 -16.08 -15.88
CA ARG A 65 5.54 -16.70 -14.78
C ARG A 65 6.55 -17.66 -15.42
N ARG A 66 7.64 -17.10 -15.97
CA ARG A 66 8.79 -17.91 -16.36
C ARG A 66 9.24 -18.65 -15.10
N SER A 67 9.55 -19.94 -15.21
CA SER A 67 10.37 -20.60 -14.20
C SER A 67 11.72 -19.89 -14.24
N VAL A 68 11.91 -18.92 -13.36
CA VAL A 68 13.25 -18.44 -13.08
C VAL A 68 13.91 -19.59 -12.35
N GLU A 69 14.74 -20.37 -13.05
CA GLU A 69 15.70 -21.23 -12.36
C GLU A 69 16.61 -20.30 -11.58
N TYR A 70 16.38 -20.23 -10.27
CA TYR A 70 17.31 -19.58 -9.37
C TYR A 70 18.59 -20.40 -9.41
N TRP A 71 19.67 -19.75 -9.82
CA TRP A 71 21.00 -20.34 -9.76
C TRP A 71 21.30 -20.55 -8.28
N ASP A 72 21.49 -21.79 -7.86
CA ASP A 72 22.12 -22.04 -6.57
C ASP A 72 23.58 -21.57 -6.65
N ASP A 73 24.19 -21.31 -5.50
CA ASP A 73 25.60 -20.85 -5.44
C ASP A 73 26.52 -21.79 -6.22
N LYS A 74 26.17 -23.08 -6.30
CA LYS A 74 26.95 -24.09 -7.00
C LYS A 74 26.87 -23.93 -8.53
N THR A 75 25.69 -23.74 -9.10
CA THR A 75 25.50 -23.47 -10.53
C THR A 75 26.10 -22.12 -10.92
N PHE A 76 26.02 -21.12 -10.04
CA PHE A 76 26.67 -19.83 -10.26
C PHE A 76 28.20 -19.97 -10.31
N VAL A 77 28.79 -20.71 -9.36
CA VAL A 77 30.23 -20.99 -9.31
C VAL A 77 30.68 -21.81 -10.53
N GLU A 78 29.97 -22.88 -10.88
CA GLU A 78 30.28 -23.70 -12.07
C GLU A 78 30.25 -22.87 -13.36
N TRP A 79 29.30 -21.94 -13.48
CA TRP A 79 29.23 -21.03 -14.62
C TRP A 79 30.40 -20.04 -14.64
N PHE A 80 30.74 -19.45 -13.50
CA PHE A 80 31.86 -18.51 -13.37
C PHE A 80 33.21 -19.17 -13.68
N GLU A 81 33.39 -20.41 -13.23
CA GLU A 81 34.57 -21.23 -13.51
C GLU A 81 34.64 -21.61 -15.00
N SER A 82 33.51 -21.97 -15.61
CA SER A 82 33.45 -22.32 -17.04
C SER A 82 33.69 -21.14 -17.98
N ALA A 83 33.36 -19.91 -17.56
CA ALA A 83 33.55 -18.70 -18.36
C ALA A 83 35.02 -18.27 -18.47
N HIS A 84 35.89 -18.76 -17.59
CA HIS A 84 37.33 -18.46 -17.62
C HIS A 84 38.17 -19.48 -18.40
N ASP A 85 37.57 -20.57 -18.86
CA ASP A 85 38.28 -21.66 -19.56
C ASP A 85 38.14 -21.62 -21.09
N GLU A 86 37.78 -20.47 -21.67
CA GLU A 86 37.90 -20.23 -23.11
C GLU A 86 39.34 -19.83 -23.50
N LYS A 87 40.29 -20.75 -23.31
CA LYS A 87 41.51 -20.80 -24.14
C LYS A 87 41.65 -22.16 -24.83
N GLN A 88 41.23 -22.14 -26.10
CA GLN A 88 41.68 -22.97 -27.21
C GLN A 88 41.51 -24.50 -27.09
N THR A 89 40.53 -25.04 -27.79
CA THR A 89 40.79 -26.12 -28.78
C THR A 89 39.71 -26.13 -29.87
N LYS A 90 40.16 -26.11 -31.13
CA LYS A 90 39.32 -26.26 -32.33
C LYS A 90 39.04 -27.75 -32.58
N LYS A 91 37.78 -28.18 -32.76
CA LYS A 91 37.21 -28.74 -34.02
C LYS A 91 35.89 -29.54 -33.84
N LYS A 92 34.98 -29.22 -34.76
CA LYS A 92 33.99 -30.05 -35.50
C LYS A 92 32.65 -30.40 -34.85
N GLY A 93 31.59 -29.97 -35.57
CA GLY A 93 30.20 -30.44 -35.47
C GLY A 93 29.24 -29.34 -35.00
N LYS A 94 28.80 -28.42 -35.88
CA LYS A 94 27.73 -27.47 -35.55
C LYS A 94 26.37 -28.19 -35.61
N PRO A 95 25.61 -28.38 -34.51
CA PRO A 95 24.16 -28.34 -34.61
C PRO A 95 23.75 -26.86 -34.77
N LYS A 96 22.73 -26.60 -35.58
CA LYS A 96 22.18 -25.25 -35.79
C LYS A 96 21.82 -24.64 -34.42
N LYS A 97 22.59 -23.65 -33.94
CA LYS A 97 22.19 -22.79 -32.82
C LYS A 97 20.87 -22.14 -33.23
N LYS A 98 19.75 -22.60 -32.63
CA LYS A 98 18.49 -21.85 -32.65
C LYS A 98 18.83 -20.46 -32.14
N THR A 99 18.51 -19.44 -32.93
CA THR A 99 18.57 -18.04 -32.50
C THR A 99 17.93 -17.94 -31.12
N PRO A 100 18.60 -17.37 -30.10
CA PRO A 100 17.98 -17.18 -28.79
C PRO A 100 16.70 -16.38 -29.02
N LYS A 101 15.56 -16.91 -28.53
CA LYS A 101 14.30 -16.16 -28.55
C LYS A 101 14.57 -14.85 -27.84
N VAL A 102 14.42 -13.73 -28.55
CA VAL A 102 14.56 -12.37 -27.99
C VAL A 102 13.79 -12.34 -26.68
N GLU A 103 14.50 -12.22 -25.56
CA GLU A 103 13.88 -12.23 -24.24
C GLU A 103 12.90 -11.06 -24.18
N LYS A 104 11.63 -11.36 -23.93
CA LYS A 104 10.65 -10.29 -23.70
C LYS A 104 11.12 -9.48 -22.48
N PRO A 105 11.16 -8.15 -22.59
CA PRO A 105 11.63 -7.31 -21.50
C PRO A 105 10.68 -7.40 -20.31
N LEU A 106 11.23 -7.38 -19.09
CA LEU A 106 10.48 -7.52 -17.84
C LEU A 106 9.40 -6.45 -17.72
N VAL A 107 8.29 -6.76 -17.07
CA VAL A 107 7.24 -5.79 -16.73
C VAL A 107 7.71 -4.97 -15.53
N ARG A 108 7.44 -3.66 -15.52
CA ARG A 108 7.77 -2.75 -14.40
C ARG A 108 6.55 -1.98 -13.93
N LEU A 109 6.53 -1.63 -12.64
CA LEU A 109 5.43 -0.89 -12.02
C LEU A 109 5.51 0.61 -12.32
N LEU A 110 6.70 1.21 -12.20
CA LEU A 110 6.92 2.66 -12.31
C LEU A 110 6.33 3.27 -13.58
N PRO A 111 6.50 2.69 -14.79
CA PRO A 111 5.88 3.23 -16.01
C PRO A 111 4.36 3.38 -15.92
N PHE A 112 3.69 2.45 -15.23
CA PHE A 112 2.25 2.50 -15.04
C PHE A 112 1.87 3.62 -14.05
N ILE A 113 2.59 3.73 -12.94
CA ILE A 113 2.38 4.79 -11.95
C ILE A 113 2.60 6.17 -12.56
N GLU A 114 3.66 6.34 -13.37
CA GLU A 114 3.92 7.59 -14.09
C GLU A 114 2.80 7.91 -15.09
N ALA A 115 2.31 6.92 -15.85
CA ALA A 115 1.22 7.12 -16.79
C ALA A 115 -0.08 7.60 -16.09
N LEU A 116 -0.43 7.00 -14.94
CA LEU A 116 -1.58 7.45 -14.14
C LEU A 116 -1.38 8.89 -13.65
N ARG A 117 -0.17 9.22 -13.18
CA ARG A 117 0.18 10.56 -12.66
C ARG A 117 0.17 11.63 -13.74
N ASN A 118 0.77 11.36 -14.90
CA ASN A 118 0.84 12.31 -16.02
C ASN A 118 -0.55 12.65 -16.57
N ASN A 119 -1.46 11.67 -16.54
CA ASN A 119 -2.83 11.84 -17.02
C ASN A 119 -3.83 12.22 -15.91
N ARG A 120 -3.37 12.38 -14.66
CA ARG A 120 -4.22 12.66 -13.48
C ARG A 120 -5.41 11.69 -13.35
N TYR A 121 -5.15 10.41 -13.53
CA TYR A 121 -6.17 9.37 -13.39
C TYR A 121 -6.42 9.04 -11.90
N LEU A 122 -7.32 9.78 -11.25
CA LEU A 122 -7.50 9.71 -9.79
C LEU A 122 -8.49 8.63 -9.32
N GLN A 123 -9.09 7.86 -10.23
CA GLN A 123 -10.19 6.94 -9.91
C GLN A 123 -9.74 5.57 -9.40
N ILE A 124 -8.43 5.31 -9.39
CA ILE A 124 -7.86 4.08 -8.83
C ILE A 124 -8.13 3.99 -7.32
N ARG A 125 -8.56 2.81 -6.90
CA ARG A 125 -8.88 2.42 -5.51
C ARG A 125 -8.04 1.24 -5.06
N GLU A 126 -7.81 0.30 -5.95
CA GLU A 126 -7.15 -0.95 -5.62
C GLU A 126 -6.03 -1.25 -6.63
N LEU A 127 -4.85 -1.59 -6.11
CA LEU A 127 -3.70 -1.96 -6.89
C LEU A 127 -3.19 -3.33 -6.44
N TYR A 128 -3.20 -4.28 -7.36
CA TYR A 128 -2.67 -5.63 -7.18
C TYR A 128 -1.44 -5.78 -8.08
N VAL A 129 -0.31 -6.17 -7.53
CA VAL A 129 0.94 -6.41 -8.27
C VAL A 129 1.48 -7.76 -7.85
N TRP A 130 1.62 -8.66 -8.82
CA TRP A 130 1.96 -10.06 -8.57
C TRP A 130 3.13 -10.51 -9.42
N GLY A 131 4.18 -11.07 -8.80
CA GLY A 131 5.29 -11.66 -9.56
C GLY A 131 6.10 -10.63 -10.34
N VAL A 132 6.22 -9.40 -9.83
CA VAL A 132 6.97 -8.31 -10.46
C VAL A 132 8.05 -7.84 -9.51
N TYR A 133 9.32 -7.85 -9.96
CA TYR A 133 10.41 -7.27 -9.19
C TYR A 133 10.19 -5.77 -8.98
N LEU A 134 10.01 -5.36 -7.73
CA LEU A 134 9.83 -3.95 -7.34
C LEU A 134 11.10 -3.41 -6.71
N ASP A 135 11.79 -2.52 -7.43
CA ASP A 135 12.97 -1.85 -6.91
C ASP A 135 12.62 -0.60 -6.08
N TYR A 136 13.64 0.07 -5.55
CA TYR A 136 13.47 1.31 -4.79
C TYR A 136 12.74 2.41 -5.59
N SER A 137 13.00 2.53 -6.89
CA SER A 137 12.37 3.57 -7.74
C SER A 137 10.89 3.29 -7.99
N ASP A 138 10.53 2.01 -8.20
CA ASP A 138 9.14 1.57 -8.31
C ASP A 138 8.35 1.90 -7.03
N MET A 139 8.93 1.56 -5.88
CA MET A 139 8.31 1.80 -4.56
C MET A 139 8.28 3.28 -4.19
N LEU A 140 9.29 4.07 -4.56
CA LEU A 140 9.28 5.52 -4.38
C LEU A 140 8.19 6.18 -5.22
N GLY A 141 7.99 5.70 -6.45
CA GLY A 141 6.91 6.13 -7.34
C GLY A 141 5.53 5.86 -6.73
N LEU A 142 5.34 4.64 -6.23
CA LEU A 142 4.11 4.21 -5.53
C LEU A 142 3.90 5.00 -4.22
N GLY A 143 4.93 5.14 -3.40
CA GLY A 143 4.89 5.91 -2.15
C GLY A 143 4.52 7.37 -2.40
N GLY A 144 5.06 8.00 -3.45
CA GLY A 144 4.67 9.34 -3.86
C GLY A 144 3.25 9.46 -4.42
N MET A 145 2.64 8.36 -4.89
CA MET A 145 1.22 8.30 -5.26
C MET A 145 0.34 8.21 -4.00
N VAL A 146 0.78 7.41 -3.03
CA VAL A 146 0.11 7.18 -1.74
C VAL A 146 0.11 8.47 -0.89
N SER A 147 1.25 9.12 -0.67
CA SER A 147 1.35 10.24 0.29
C SER A 147 0.71 11.56 -0.16
N LYS A 148 0.57 11.79 -1.47
CA LYS A 148 0.04 13.07 -2.00
C LYS A 148 -1.45 13.28 -1.77
N GLY A 149 -2.20 12.26 -1.33
CA GLY A 149 -3.63 12.35 -1.01
C GLY A 149 -4.55 12.61 -2.22
N ASN A 150 -4.02 12.64 -3.44
CA ASN A 150 -4.81 12.83 -4.66
C ASN A 150 -5.51 11.55 -5.12
N TYR A 151 -5.06 10.40 -4.61
CA TYR A 151 -5.56 9.07 -4.95
C TYR A 151 -6.23 8.48 -3.72
N GLU A 152 -7.47 8.03 -3.88
CA GLU A 152 -8.24 7.41 -2.80
C GLU A 152 -8.00 5.89 -2.80
N LEU A 153 -6.73 5.48 -2.76
CA LEU A 153 -6.32 4.08 -2.66
C LEU A 153 -6.80 3.51 -1.33
N THR A 154 -7.52 2.40 -1.38
CA THR A 154 -8.02 1.65 -0.23
C THR A 154 -7.28 0.34 -0.04
N TYR A 155 -6.73 -0.23 -1.11
CA TYR A 155 -6.12 -1.55 -1.13
C TYR A 155 -4.83 -1.57 -1.96
N ILE A 156 -3.73 -2.03 -1.36
CA ILE A 156 -2.48 -2.33 -2.05
C ILE A 156 -2.06 -3.74 -1.72
N GLU A 157 -1.82 -4.54 -2.75
CA GLU A 157 -1.33 -5.91 -2.64
C GLU A 157 -0.13 -6.12 -3.55
N LEU A 158 0.99 -6.48 -2.94
CA LEU A 158 2.28 -6.72 -3.58
C LEU A 158 2.68 -8.17 -3.23
N ILE A 159 2.27 -9.13 -4.05
CA ILE A 159 2.54 -10.55 -3.81
C ILE A 159 3.73 -10.99 -4.65
N ASP A 160 4.70 -11.65 -4.01
CA ASP A 160 5.85 -12.23 -4.71
C ASP A 160 6.55 -11.17 -5.60
N CYS A 161 6.82 -10.02 -4.98
CA CYS A 161 7.35 -8.82 -5.63
C CYS A 161 8.84 -8.59 -5.36
N PHE A 162 9.51 -9.56 -4.72
CA PHE A 162 10.93 -9.50 -4.36
C PHE A 162 11.30 -8.24 -3.58
N LEU A 163 10.41 -7.79 -2.70
CA LEU A 163 10.66 -6.60 -1.90
C LEU A 163 11.85 -6.82 -0.97
N ASN A 164 12.80 -5.88 -1.02
CA ASN A 164 13.90 -5.80 -0.07
C ASN A 164 13.66 -4.65 0.93
N GLU A 165 14.52 -4.54 1.95
CA GLU A 165 14.43 -3.51 2.98
C GLU A 165 14.33 -2.08 2.41
N LYS A 166 15.12 -1.75 1.37
CA LYS A 166 15.10 -0.41 0.76
C LYS A 166 13.77 -0.12 0.06
N ALA A 167 13.19 -1.13 -0.59
CA ALA A 167 11.90 -1.05 -1.25
C ALA A 167 10.78 -0.80 -0.22
N ILE A 168 10.86 -1.45 0.95
CA ILE A 168 9.96 -1.22 2.08
C ILE A 168 10.13 0.20 2.65
N ASP A 169 11.36 0.65 2.90
CA ASP A 169 11.67 1.99 3.42
C ASP A 169 11.10 3.11 2.54
N ALA A 170 11.07 2.91 1.22
CA ALA A 170 10.51 3.87 0.28
C ALA A 170 8.98 4.03 0.38
N LEU A 171 8.25 2.98 0.78
CA LEU A 171 6.79 2.97 0.82
C LEU A 171 6.22 3.15 2.23
N ALA A 172 6.74 2.43 3.22
CA ALA A 172 6.13 2.31 4.55
C ALA A 172 5.88 3.68 5.22
N PRO A 173 6.85 4.64 5.25
CA PRO A 173 6.61 5.96 5.83
C PRO A 173 5.53 6.76 5.10
N GLN A 174 5.34 6.53 3.80
CA GLN A 174 4.39 7.25 2.95
C GLN A 174 2.94 6.88 3.28
N VAL A 175 2.71 5.65 3.75
CA VAL A 175 1.39 5.14 4.16
C VAL A 175 0.80 5.93 5.32
N ASN A 176 1.63 6.53 6.19
CA ASN A 176 1.17 7.35 7.31
C ASN A 176 0.34 8.57 6.89
N TYR A 177 0.57 9.07 5.66
CA TYR A 177 -0.07 10.28 5.14
C TYR A 177 -1.38 9.99 4.38
N THR A 178 -1.72 8.72 4.18
CA THR A 178 -2.87 8.31 3.37
C THR A 178 -4.00 7.85 4.25
N LYS A 179 -5.07 8.65 4.31
CA LYS A 179 -6.22 8.37 5.18
C LYS A 179 -7.18 7.29 4.65
N THR A 180 -7.06 6.94 3.38
CA THR A 180 -7.95 6.01 2.69
C THR A 180 -7.42 4.58 2.64
N LEU A 181 -6.10 4.37 2.79
CA LEU A 181 -5.48 3.06 2.66
C LEU A 181 -5.75 2.25 3.92
N THR A 182 -6.59 1.23 3.79
CA THR A 182 -7.02 0.38 4.90
C THR A 182 -6.36 -1.00 4.86
N ASN A 183 -5.94 -1.45 3.67
CA ASN A 183 -5.40 -2.79 3.47
C ASN A 183 -4.03 -2.73 2.75
N LEU A 184 -3.03 -3.34 3.37
CA LEU A 184 -1.68 -3.50 2.83
C LEU A 184 -1.26 -4.97 2.93
N ILE A 185 -1.10 -5.62 1.79
CA ILE A 185 -0.75 -7.04 1.67
C ILE A 185 0.62 -7.15 1.02
N LEU A 186 1.58 -7.74 1.71
CA LEU A 186 2.99 -7.86 1.28
C LEU A 186 3.46 -9.32 1.28
N ASP A 187 2.52 -10.26 1.11
CA ASP A 187 2.80 -11.69 1.23
C ASP A 187 3.82 -12.18 0.20
N PHE A 188 4.54 -13.26 0.56
CA PHE A 188 5.56 -13.89 -0.28
C PHE A 188 6.71 -12.93 -0.67
N ASN A 189 7.04 -11.97 0.19
CA ASN A 189 8.24 -11.14 0.04
C ASN A 189 9.21 -11.42 1.18
N GLU A 190 10.29 -12.14 0.91
CA GLU A 190 11.30 -12.57 1.89
C GLU A 190 12.23 -11.42 2.34
N PHE A 191 11.67 -10.33 2.86
CA PHE A 191 12.45 -9.19 3.38
C PHE A 191 13.03 -9.44 4.79
N GLY A 192 12.62 -10.52 5.45
CA GLY A 192 13.17 -10.98 6.72
C GLY A 192 12.96 -10.02 7.90
N ASP A 193 13.65 -10.28 9.00
CA ASP A 193 13.54 -9.46 10.22
C ASP A 193 13.97 -8.00 9.99
N SER A 194 15.02 -7.76 9.18
CA SER A 194 15.47 -6.38 8.88
C SER A 194 14.39 -5.58 8.15
N GLY A 195 13.77 -6.16 7.11
CA GLY A 195 12.66 -5.52 6.41
C GLY A 195 11.42 -5.36 7.30
N CYS A 196 11.16 -6.29 8.21
CA CYS A 196 10.05 -6.18 9.16
C CYS A 196 10.24 -5.02 10.14
N TYR A 197 11.46 -4.85 10.67
CA TYR A 197 11.80 -3.70 11.49
C TYR A 197 11.56 -2.39 10.75
N THR A 198 12.06 -2.27 9.52
CA THR A 198 11.88 -1.09 8.67
C THR A 198 10.40 -0.83 8.35
N LEU A 199 9.62 -1.88 8.09
CA LEU A 199 8.17 -1.78 7.91
C LEU A 199 7.49 -1.21 9.16
N CYS A 200 7.81 -1.75 10.34
CA CYS A 200 7.22 -1.32 11.61
C CYS A 200 7.58 0.13 11.94
N GLU A 201 8.85 0.51 11.81
CA GLU A 201 9.29 1.89 12.02
C GLU A 201 8.65 2.86 11.02
N GLY A 202 8.48 2.43 9.77
CA GLY A 202 7.79 3.20 8.75
C GLY A 202 6.30 3.39 9.04
N LEU A 203 5.64 2.43 9.68
CA LEU A 203 4.18 2.44 9.93
C LEU A 203 3.77 2.89 11.35
N LYS A 204 4.70 3.19 12.25
CA LYS A 204 4.41 3.53 13.68
C LYS A 204 3.39 4.67 13.87
N SER A 205 3.35 5.61 12.93
CA SER A 205 2.43 6.77 12.97
C SER A 205 1.15 6.54 12.18
N CYS A 206 0.91 5.34 11.64
CA CYS A 206 -0.25 5.05 10.82
C CYS A 206 -1.50 4.97 11.70
N ARG A 207 -2.58 5.65 11.28
CA ARG A 207 -3.86 5.73 12.00
C ARG A 207 -5.06 5.28 11.15
N TRP A 208 -4.79 4.67 10.01
CA TRP A 208 -5.80 4.37 8.98
C TRP A 208 -5.73 2.94 8.47
N LEU A 209 -4.54 2.32 8.51
CA LEU A 209 -4.36 0.94 8.11
C LEU A 209 -5.03 0.02 9.13
N ILE A 210 -5.92 -0.85 8.65
CA ILE A 210 -6.69 -1.81 9.45
C ILE A 210 -6.15 -3.22 9.26
N ARG A 211 -5.81 -3.58 8.02
CA ARG A 211 -5.29 -4.90 7.65
C ARG A 211 -3.84 -4.80 7.17
N LEU A 212 -2.97 -5.56 7.82
CA LEU A 212 -1.60 -5.82 7.40
C LEU A 212 -1.41 -7.33 7.22
N SER A 213 -0.92 -7.75 6.04
CA SER A 213 -0.55 -9.14 5.79
C SER A 213 0.91 -9.21 5.37
N VAL A 214 1.67 -10.03 6.07
CA VAL A 214 3.10 -10.30 5.83
C VAL A 214 3.36 -11.80 5.91
N CYS A 215 2.50 -12.59 5.26
CA CYS A 215 2.61 -14.04 5.22
C CYS A 215 3.79 -14.46 4.33
N PHE A 216 4.51 -15.51 4.72
CA PHE A 216 5.66 -16.04 3.97
C PHE A 216 6.70 -14.95 3.65
N CYS A 217 7.06 -14.13 4.66
CA CYS A 217 8.00 -13.02 4.50
C CYS A 217 9.38 -13.29 5.12
N GLY A 218 9.64 -14.53 5.55
CA GLY A 218 10.90 -14.93 6.20
C GLY A 218 11.08 -14.32 7.58
N LEU A 219 9.99 -14.05 8.30
CA LEU A 219 10.03 -13.43 9.63
C LEU A 219 10.42 -14.46 10.69
N HIS A 220 11.30 -14.07 11.62
CA HIS A 220 11.74 -14.88 12.75
C HIS A 220 11.33 -14.23 14.07
N LYS A 221 11.74 -14.84 15.18
CA LYS A 221 11.30 -14.48 16.54
C LYS A 221 11.36 -12.99 16.89
N GLN A 222 12.36 -12.26 16.39
CA GLN A 222 12.52 -10.83 16.70
C GLN A 222 11.38 -9.99 16.11
N SER A 223 10.85 -10.39 14.96
CA SER A 223 9.71 -9.73 14.31
C SER A 223 8.45 -9.72 15.18
N GLY A 224 8.28 -10.70 16.06
CA GLY A 224 7.14 -10.76 16.99
C GLY A 224 7.03 -9.52 17.89
N ILE A 225 8.16 -9.02 18.40
CA ILE A 225 8.20 -7.83 19.27
C ILE A 225 7.78 -6.58 18.48
N TRP A 226 8.37 -6.36 17.30
CA TRP A 226 8.10 -5.17 16.50
C TRP A 226 6.67 -5.12 15.99
N LEU A 227 6.15 -6.26 15.52
CA LEU A 227 4.75 -6.39 15.09
C LEU A 227 3.78 -6.19 16.26
N GLY A 228 4.10 -6.74 17.44
CA GLY A 228 3.31 -6.51 18.65
C GLY A 228 3.19 -5.04 19.00
N ASN A 229 4.32 -4.32 19.03
CA ASN A 229 4.35 -2.86 19.27
C ASN A 229 3.59 -2.10 18.18
N LEU A 230 3.81 -2.43 16.91
CA LEU A 230 3.13 -1.79 15.79
C LEU A 230 1.61 -1.89 15.93
N VAL A 231 1.08 -3.08 16.21
CA VAL A 231 -0.37 -3.28 16.35
C VAL A 231 -0.92 -2.59 17.60
N ALA A 232 -0.17 -2.62 18.71
CA ALA A 232 -0.53 -1.93 19.94
C ALA A 232 -0.65 -0.40 19.76
N GLU A 233 0.24 0.21 18.96
CA GLU A 233 0.34 1.66 18.80
C GLU A 233 -0.46 2.24 17.61
N THR A 234 -1.02 1.39 16.76
CA THR A 234 -1.69 1.80 15.51
C THR A 234 -3.14 1.31 15.42
N SER A 235 -3.77 1.58 14.27
CA SER A 235 -5.16 1.18 13.98
C SER A 235 -5.28 -0.23 13.38
N ILE A 236 -4.19 -0.97 13.27
CA ILE A 236 -4.19 -2.33 12.70
C ILE A 236 -5.00 -3.25 13.62
N ARG A 237 -5.97 -3.97 13.06
CA ARG A 237 -6.82 -4.94 13.78
C ARG A 237 -6.80 -6.32 13.15
N GLU A 238 -6.31 -6.43 11.92
CA GLU A 238 -6.17 -7.70 11.20
C GLU A 238 -4.70 -7.85 10.80
N LEU A 239 -3.99 -8.77 11.46
CA LEU A 239 -2.60 -9.10 11.19
C LEU A 239 -2.50 -10.56 10.77
N TYR A 240 -1.97 -10.82 9.58
CA TYR A 240 -1.76 -12.17 9.05
C TYR A 240 -0.26 -12.45 8.92
N LEU A 241 0.19 -13.58 9.51
CA LEU A 241 1.61 -13.94 9.68
C LEU A 241 1.91 -15.38 9.22
N ASP A 242 1.01 -16.00 8.47
CA ASP A 242 1.13 -17.42 8.09
C ASP A 242 2.44 -17.70 7.35
N GLY A 243 3.02 -18.88 7.56
CA GLY A 243 4.23 -19.30 6.84
C GLY A 243 5.54 -18.60 7.27
N ASN A 244 5.55 -17.94 8.43
CA ASN A 244 6.77 -17.38 9.03
C ASN A 244 7.32 -18.26 10.17
N HIS A 245 8.55 -17.97 10.60
CA HIS A 245 9.31 -18.70 11.62
C HIS A 245 9.42 -17.92 12.94
N LEU A 246 8.33 -17.33 13.41
CA LEU A 246 8.29 -16.57 14.67
C LEU A 246 8.64 -17.43 15.91
N GLU A 247 8.46 -18.74 15.81
CA GLU A 247 8.57 -19.69 16.92
C GLU A 247 7.62 -19.34 18.09
N ALA A 248 7.70 -20.12 19.18
CA ALA A 248 6.94 -19.82 20.39
C ALA A 248 7.38 -18.51 21.05
N GLU A 249 8.68 -18.18 20.97
CA GLU A 249 9.28 -16.98 21.56
C GLU A 249 8.70 -15.71 20.91
N GLY A 250 8.73 -15.61 19.58
CA GLY A 250 8.20 -14.45 18.86
C GLY A 250 6.68 -14.33 18.95
N ALA A 251 5.96 -15.45 18.89
CA ALA A 251 4.50 -15.44 19.07
C ALA A 251 4.11 -14.98 20.49
N SER A 252 4.81 -15.47 21.52
CA SER A 252 4.58 -15.03 22.90
C SER A 252 4.90 -13.54 23.06
N ALA A 253 6.01 -13.06 22.49
CA ALA A 253 6.37 -11.65 22.57
C ALA A 253 5.33 -10.74 21.93
N LEU A 254 4.82 -11.11 20.76
CA LEU A 254 3.72 -10.40 20.08
C LEU A 254 2.48 -10.33 20.98
N LEU A 255 2.03 -11.47 21.50
CA LEU A 255 0.82 -11.55 22.33
C LEU A 255 0.96 -10.78 23.65
N THR A 256 2.15 -10.80 24.27
CA THR A 256 2.42 -10.03 25.48
C THR A 256 2.25 -8.53 25.22
N GLN A 257 2.81 -8.00 24.13
CA GLN A 257 2.67 -6.57 23.80
C GLN A 257 1.21 -6.17 23.59
N LEU A 258 0.42 -7.02 22.90
CA LEU A 258 -1.00 -6.77 22.71
C LEU A 258 -1.79 -6.80 24.03
N ALA A 259 -1.46 -7.75 24.91
CA ALA A 259 -2.12 -7.88 26.21
C ALA A 259 -1.83 -6.67 27.10
N GLU A 260 -0.57 -6.25 27.18
CA GLU A 260 -0.15 -5.06 27.95
C GLU A 260 -0.84 -3.79 27.44
N ALA A 261 -0.86 -3.58 26.12
CA ALA A 261 -1.53 -2.45 25.52
C ALA A 261 -3.04 -2.43 25.81
N ALA A 262 -3.70 -3.59 25.74
CA ALA A 262 -5.13 -3.70 26.06
C ALA A 262 -5.42 -3.40 27.55
N ILE A 263 -4.56 -3.84 28.46
CA ILE A 263 -4.67 -3.53 29.90
C ILE A 263 -4.51 -2.03 30.13
N GLN A 264 -3.48 -1.41 29.54
CA GLN A 264 -3.24 0.03 29.66
C GLN A 264 -4.40 0.85 29.10
N GLU A 265 -4.94 0.45 27.95
CA GLU A 265 -6.11 1.10 27.37
C GLU A 265 -7.34 0.99 28.29
N GLY A 266 -7.52 -0.16 28.94
CA GLY A 266 -8.59 -0.37 29.94
C GLY A 266 -8.49 0.60 31.12
N ILE A 267 -7.30 0.70 31.73
CA ILE A 267 -7.03 1.61 32.85
C ILE A 267 -7.27 3.08 32.44
N GLU A 268 -6.79 3.46 31.26
CA GLU A 268 -6.97 4.83 30.74
C GLU A 268 -8.44 5.17 30.52
N ARG A 269 -9.21 4.22 29.96
CA ARG A 269 -10.66 4.39 29.75
C ARG A 269 -11.41 4.59 31.07
N GLU A 270 -11.02 3.90 32.14
CA GLU A 270 -11.61 4.09 33.46
C GLU A 270 -11.24 5.44 34.07
N ARG A 271 -9.97 5.84 33.98
CA ARG A 271 -9.50 7.16 34.43
C ARG A 271 -10.27 8.29 33.76
N LEU A 272 -10.38 8.26 32.42
CA LEU A 272 -11.11 9.28 31.66
C LEU A 272 -12.61 9.32 32.00
N LYS A 273 -13.22 8.19 32.35
CA LYS A 273 -14.62 8.15 32.81
C LYS A 273 -14.77 8.82 34.18
N ALA A 274 -13.86 8.53 35.12
CA ALA A 274 -13.87 9.13 36.45
C ALA A 274 -13.67 10.66 36.38
N GLU A 275 -12.72 11.12 35.57
CA GLU A 275 -12.48 12.56 35.35
C GLU A 275 -13.70 13.26 34.74
N LYS A 276 -14.37 12.65 33.74
CA LYS A 276 -15.60 13.19 33.16
C LYS A 276 -16.72 13.30 34.18
N LEU A 277 -16.90 12.29 35.03
CA LEU A 277 -17.91 12.32 36.09
C LEU A 277 -17.63 13.44 37.10
N ALA A 278 -16.38 13.54 37.58
CA ALA A 278 -15.97 14.60 38.49
C ALA A 278 -16.17 16.00 37.90
N ALA A 279 -15.85 16.19 36.60
CA ALA A 279 -16.07 17.45 35.90
C ALA A 279 -17.56 17.81 35.78
N LEU A 280 -18.44 16.82 35.57
CA LEU A 280 -19.90 17.04 35.54
C LEU A 280 -20.44 17.41 36.92
N GLU A 281 -19.98 16.75 37.98
CA GLU A 281 -20.36 17.07 39.35
C GLU A 281 -19.89 18.47 39.76
N ALA A 282 -18.67 18.87 39.40
CA ALA A 282 -18.15 20.20 39.64
C ALA A 282 -18.98 21.28 38.92
N LYS A 283 -19.35 21.05 37.66
CA LYS A 283 -20.25 21.94 36.90
C LYS A 283 -21.64 22.03 37.52
N ALA A 284 -22.21 20.90 37.97
CA ALA A 284 -23.51 20.88 38.63
C ALA A 284 -23.50 21.65 39.97
N LYS A 285 -22.41 21.53 40.75
CA LYS A 285 -22.23 22.31 41.99
C LYS A 285 -22.07 23.81 41.71
N ALA A 286 -21.30 24.19 40.70
CA ALA A 286 -21.15 25.60 40.30
C ALA A 286 -22.46 26.21 39.77
N GLY A 287 -23.30 25.43 39.09
CA GLY A 287 -24.63 25.88 38.64
C GLY A 287 -25.65 26.07 39.77
N ARG A 288 -25.54 25.30 40.86
CA ARG A 288 -26.42 25.44 42.04
C ARG A 288 -26.08 26.63 42.93
N GLN A 289 -24.84 27.15 42.88
CA GLN A 289 -24.37 28.26 43.73
C GLN A 289 -24.75 29.68 43.24
N ARG A 290 -25.64 29.81 42.24
CA ARG A 290 -26.07 31.11 41.68
C ARG A 290 -27.56 31.45 41.91
N ILE A 291 -28.16 31.00 43.01
CA ILE A 291 -29.46 31.52 43.45
C ILE A 291 -29.25 32.22 44.79
N ASP A 292 -29.11 33.53 44.72
CA ASP A 292 -29.01 34.40 45.88
C ASP A 292 -30.43 34.61 46.45
N PHE A 293 -30.75 33.90 47.54
CA PHE A 293 -32.07 33.97 48.19
C PHE A 293 -32.20 35.16 49.15
N ASP A 294 -31.13 35.93 49.37
CA ASP A 294 -31.09 37.10 50.27
C ASP A 294 -31.36 38.44 49.56
N ALA A 295 -31.79 38.43 48.29
CA ALA A 295 -32.34 39.64 47.66
C ALA A 295 -33.70 39.99 48.33
N PRO A 296 -33.83 41.16 48.97
CA PRO A 296 -35.03 41.50 49.74
C PRO A 296 -36.27 41.59 48.82
N PRO A 297 -37.44 41.09 49.24
CA PRO A 297 -38.67 41.15 48.45
C PRO A 297 -39.23 42.58 48.49
N GLY A 298 -38.82 43.42 47.54
CA GLY A 298 -39.33 44.79 47.49
C GLY A 298 -38.50 45.76 46.67
N ALA A 299 -38.22 45.46 45.41
CA ALA A 299 -37.77 46.47 44.46
C ALA A 299 -38.42 46.28 43.09
N SER A 300 -39.75 46.13 43.08
CA SER A 300 -40.57 46.48 41.91
C SER A 300 -41.31 47.78 42.22
N ALA A 301 -40.71 48.92 41.88
CA ALA A 301 -41.44 50.13 41.49
C ALA A 301 -40.45 51.23 41.07
N ASN A 302 -40.64 51.68 39.83
CA ASN A 302 -40.52 53.07 39.38
C ASN A 302 -39.16 53.77 39.52
N ASN A 303 -38.52 54.01 38.37
CA ASN A 303 -38.45 55.37 37.84
C ASN A 303 -38.09 55.35 36.35
N ALA A 304 -39.12 55.52 35.51
CA ALA A 304 -38.97 56.42 34.38
C ALA A 304 -38.92 57.84 34.97
N GLU A 305 -37.87 58.60 34.66
CA GLU A 305 -37.93 60.02 34.26
C GLU A 305 -36.56 60.71 34.38
N GLY A 306 -36.05 61.14 33.22
CA GLY A 306 -35.48 62.47 33.00
C GLY A 306 -34.12 62.82 33.62
N LYS A 307 -33.13 63.06 32.75
CA LYS A 307 -32.81 64.42 32.28
C LYS A 307 -31.64 64.44 31.29
N ALA A 308 -31.91 65.18 30.20
CA ALA A 308 -31.05 66.03 29.36
C ALA A 308 -29.65 65.53 28.94
#